data_AF-A0A9D4RPV1-F1
#
_entry.id   AF-A0A9D4RPV1-F1
#
_cell.length_a   1.000
_cell.length_b   1.000
_cell.length_c   1.000
_cell.angle_alpha   90.00
_cell.angle_beta   90.00
_cell.angle_gamma   90.00
#
_symmetry.space_group_name_H-M   'P 1'
#
loop_
_entity.id
_entity.type
_entity.pdbx_description
1 polymer ?
#
loop_
_entity_poly.entity_id
_entity_poly.type
_entity_poly.pdbx_seq_one_letter_code
_entity_poly.pdbx_strand_id
1 'polypeptide(L)' 'MAELGQDIRRLTNLFYLSAPTEARETLAKEQFVDAMANSDIRLKVKHARPLDLNDAVRHEVELEAFYRSEKQYQ' A
#
# COMPACT_ATOMS: atom_id res chain seq x y z
N MET A 1 0.93 -8.84 -3.20
CA MET A 1 1.05 -7.45 -2.70
C MET A 1 1.46 -7.35 -1.25
N ALA A 2 1.06 -8.27 -0.35
CA ALA A 2 1.58 -8.31 1.02
C ALA A 2 3.13 -8.40 1.08
N GLU A 3 3.75 -9.19 0.21
CA GLU A 3 5.20 -9.28 0.06
C GLU A 3 5.82 -7.95 -0.39
N LEU A 4 5.23 -7.27 -1.38
CA LEU A 4 5.66 -5.94 -1.83
C LEU A 4 5.63 -4.91 -0.69
N GLY A 5 4.58 -4.90 0.12
CA GLY A 5 4.49 -4.04 1.30
C GLY A 5 5.61 -4.33 2.30
N GLN A 6 5.88 -5.61 2.58
CA GLN A 6 6.97 -6.00 3.48
C GLN A 6 8.35 -5.61 2.93
N ASP A 7 8.58 -5.79 1.63
CA ASP A 7 9.83 -5.41 0.96
C ASP A 7 10.06 -3.90 1.01
N ILE A 8 9.03 -3.10 0.73
CA ILE A 8 9.11 -1.63 0.81
C ILE A 8 9.38 -1.18 2.25
N ARG A 9 8.70 -1.77 3.25
CA ARG A 9 8.97 -1.46 4.66
C ARG A 9 10.40 -1.81 5.06
N ARG A 10 10.88 -2.98 4.65
CA ARG A 10 12.25 -3.44 4.93
C ARG A 10 13.27 -2.50 4.31
N LEU A 11 13.12 -2.16 3.03
CA LEU A 11 14.01 -1.23 2.34
C LEU A 11 14.01 0.14 3.01
N THR A 12 12.83 0.69 3.30
CA THR A 12 12.71 2.00 3.97
C THR A 12 13.42 2.01 5.33
N ASN A 13 13.30 0.93 6.11
CA ASN A 13 13.98 0.79 7.39
C ASN A 13 15.50 0.71 7.27
N LEU A 14 16.03 0.16 6.18
CA LEU A 14 17.48 0.09 5.93
C LEU A 14 18.07 1.42 5.44
N PHE A 15 17.36 2.14 4.58
CA PHE A 15 17.86 3.40 4.02
C PHE A 15 17.74 4.59 4.99
N TYR A 16 16.77 4.55 5.91
CA TYR A 16 16.46 5.69 6.79
C TYR A 16 16.64 5.35 8.28
N LEU A 17 17.72 4.66 8.64
CA LEU A 17 17.99 4.22 10.03
C LEU A 17 17.97 5.37 11.05
N SER A 18 18.36 6.58 10.65
CA SER A 18 18.37 7.78 11.51
C SER A 18 17.03 8.51 11.57
N ALA A 19 16.06 8.14 10.74
CA ALA A 19 14.75 8.79 10.72
C ALA A 19 13.82 8.20 11.79
N PRO A 20 12.94 9.02 12.39
CA PRO A 20 11.91 8.54 13.30
C PRO A 20 11.07 7.41 12.65
N THR A 21 10.64 6.44 13.46
CA THR A 21 9.85 5.30 12.99
C THR A 21 8.57 5.74 12.26
N GLU A 22 7.90 6.77 12.76
CA GLU A 22 6.70 7.34 12.13
C GLU A 22 6.97 7.92 10.73
N ALA A 23 8.12 8.59 10.56
CA ALA A 23 8.53 9.12 9.26
C ALA A 23 8.84 7.99 8.27
N ARG A 24 9.50 6.92 8.73
CA ARG A 24 9.76 5.72 7.92
C ARG A 24 8.47 5.02 7.51
N GLU A 25 7.53 4.87 8.44
CA GLU A 25 6.24 4.24 8.17
C GLU A 25 5.42 5.06 7.16
N THR A 26 5.45 6.39 7.28
CA THR A 26 4.84 7.29 6.30
C THR A 26 5.48 7.15 4.92
N LEU A 27 6.81 7.15 4.83
CA LEU A 27 7.53 6.97 3.57
C LEU A 27 7.22 5.62 2.91
N ALA A 28 7.23 4.54 3.70
CA ALA A 28 6.93 3.20 3.21
C ALA A 28 5.51 3.10 2.67
N LYS A 29 4.54 3.71 3.38
CA LYS A 29 3.15 3.81 2.92
C LYS A 29 3.03 4.55 1.58
N GLU A 30 3.62 5.73 1.46
CA GLU A 30 3.56 6.52 0.22
C GLU A 30 4.21 5.77 -0.96
N GLN A 31 5.39 5.18 -0.74
CA GLN A 31 6.06 4.37 -1.77
C GLN A 31 5.25 3.15 -2.20
N PHE A 32 4.59 2.47 -1.27
CA PHE A 32 3.70 1.36 -1.59
C PHE A 32 2.54 1.79 -2.47
N VAL A 33 1.87 2.90 -2.11
CA VAL A 33 0.75 3.43 -2.90
C VAL A 33 1.20 3.85 -4.29
N ASP A 34 2.34 4.52 -4.43
CA ASP A 34 2.85 4.94 -5.74
C ASP A 34 3.33 3.77 -6.61
N ALA A 35 3.79 2.66 -6.00
CA ALA A 35 4.20 1.45 -6.71
C ALA A 35 3.02 0.60 -7.24
N MET A 36 1.77 0.88 -6.84
CA MET A 36 0.59 0.16 -7.33
C MET A 36 0.42 0.34 -8.84
N ALA A 37 0.30 -0.76 -9.59
CA ALA A 37 0.16 -0.68 -11.05
C ALA A 37 -1.20 -0.13 -11.50
N ASN A 38 -2.29 -0.54 -10.85
CA ASN A 38 -3.65 -0.14 -11.21
C ASN A 38 -3.96 1.27 -10.69
N SER A 39 -4.16 2.23 -11.60
CA SER A 39 -4.44 3.63 -11.26
C SER A 39 -5.74 3.83 -10.50
N ASP A 40 -6.77 3.04 -10.77
CA ASP A 40 -8.08 3.16 -10.12
C ASP A 40 -8.01 2.65 -8.68
N ILE A 41 -7.33 1.51 -8.47
CA ILE A 41 -7.06 0.99 -7.12
C ILE A 41 -6.22 1.98 -6.35
N ARG A 42 -5.14 2.51 -6.95
CA ARG A 42 -4.28 3.52 -6.34
C ARG A 42 -5.05 4.77 -5.92
N LEU A 43 -5.92 5.29 -6.78
CA LEU A 43 -6.78 6.45 -6.46
C LEU A 43 -7.70 6.14 -5.28
N LYS A 44 -8.36 4.98 -5.28
CA LYS A 44 -9.28 4.58 -4.21
C LYS A 44 -8.57 4.38 -2.86
N VAL A 45 -7.38 3.78 -2.87
CA VAL A 45 -6.55 3.68 -1.65
C VAL A 45 -6.14 5.08 -1.15
N LYS A 46 -5.73 6.01 -2.03
CA LYS A 46 -5.44 7.41 -1.61
C LYS A 46 -6.66 8.09 -0.98
N HIS A 47 -7.85 7.85 -1.53
CA HIS A 47 -9.11 8.39 -0.98
C HIS A 47 -9.50 7.78 0.37
N ALA A 48 -9.14 6.53 0.64
CA ALA A 48 -9.38 5.88 1.93
C ALA A 48 -8.53 6.46 3.08
N ARG A 49 -7.47 7.21 2.76
CA ARG A 49 -6.54 7.86 3.70
C ARG A 49 -5.97 6.86 4.72
N PRO A 50 -5.22 5.84 4.26
CA PRO A 50 -4.64 4.84 5.14
C PRO A 50 -3.72 5.48 6.19
N LEU A 51 -3.86 5.02 7.43
CA LEU A 51 -3.08 5.54 8.55
C LEU A 51 -1.62 5.08 8.47
N ASP A 52 -1.42 3.81 8.12
CA ASP A 52 -0.11 3.17 8.01
C ASP A 52 -0.03 2.26 6.77
N LEU A 53 1.13 1.62 6.56
CA LEU A 53 1.32 0.76 5.40
C LEU A 53 0.45 -0.51 5.44
N ASN A 54 0.17 -1.06 6.62
CA ASN A 54 -0.68 -2.25 6.72
C ASN A 54 -2.12 -1.91 6.30
N ASP A 55 -2.59 -0.73 6.68
CA ASP A 55 -3.90 -0.21 6.30
C ASP A 55 -4.00 0.00 4.78
N ALA A 56 -2.94 0.55 4.16
CA ALA A 56 -2.86 0.67 2.71
C ALA A 56 -2.90 -0.69 1.98
N VAL A 57 -2.16 -1.69 2.49
CA VAL A 57 -2.17 -3.06 1.96
C VAL A 57 -3.56 -3.69 2.10
N ARG A 58 -4.23 -3.49 3.24
CA ARG A 58 -5.58 -4.02 3.45
C ARG A 58 -6.58 -3.45 2.44
N HIS A 59 -6.60 -2.13 2.26
CA HIS A 59 -7.51 -1.49 1.30
C HIS A 59 -7.25 -1.95 -0.14
N GLU A 60 -5.99 -2.11 -0.53
CA GLU A 60 -5.62 -2.61 -1.85
C GLU A 60 -6.15 -4.04 -2.08
N VAL A 61 -5.93 -4.94 -1.12
CA VAL A 61 -6.40 -6.33 -1.18
C VAL A 61 -7.93 -6.41 -1.24
N GLU A 62 -8.64 -5.63 -0.43
CA GLU A 62 -10.10 -5.58 -0.44
C GLU A 62 -10.65 -5.11 -1.81
N LEU A 63 -10.03 -4.09 -2.39
CA LEU A 63 -10.41 -3.58 -3.71
C LEU A 63 -10.10 -4.59 -4.82
N GLU A 64 -8.92 -5.23 -4.80
CA GLU A 64 -8.59 -6.30 -5.75
C GLU A 64 -9.58 -7.47 -5.67
N ALA A 65 -9.93 -7.90 -4.46
CA ALA A 65 -10.89 -8.98 -4.24
C ALA A 65 -12.27 -8.63 -4.81
N PHE A 66 -12.76 -7.41 -4.53
CA PHE A 66 -14.03 -6.90 -5.07
C PHE A 66 -14.02 -6.85 -6.60
N TYR A 67 -12.95 -6.31 -7.21
CA TYR A 67 -12.88 -6.24 -8.67
C TYR A 67 -12.77 -7.62 -9.33
N ARG A 68 -12.12 -8.59 -8.67
CA ARG A 68 -12.08 -9.97 -9.15
C ARG A 68 -13.46 -10.63 -9.07
N SER A 69 -14.22 -10.40 -8.00
CA SER A 69 -15.57 -10.95 -7.89
C SER A 69 -16.52 -10.34 -8.93
N GLU A 70 -16.52 -9.02 -9.10
CA GLU A 70 -17.38 -8.35 -10.08
C GLU A 70 -17.09 -8.81 -11.53
N LYS A 71 -15.81 -9.04 -11.87
CA LYS A 71 -15.41 -9.60 -13.18
C LYS A 71 -15.84 -11.04 -13.39
N GLN A 72 -16.10 -11.81 -12.33
CA GLN A 72 -16.60 -13.18 -12.45
C GLN A 72 -18.12 -13.24 -12.68
N TYR A 73 -18.84 -12.14 -12.48
CA TYR A 73 -20.29 -12.04 -12.67
C TYR A 73 -20.71 -11.28 -13.96
N GLN A 74 -19.75 -10.90 -14.80
CA GLN A 74 -19.98 -10.35 -16.16
C GLN A 74 -19.59 -11.38 -17.23
#